data_AF-A0A5P6A9V5-F1
#
_entry.id   AF-A0A5P6A9V5-F1
#
_cell.length_a   1.000
_cell.length_b   1.000
_cell.length_c   1.000
_cell.angle_alpha   90.00
_cell.angle_beta   90.00
_cell.angle_gamma   90.00
#
_symmetry.space_group_name_H-M   'P 1'
#
loop_
_entity.id
_entity.type
_entity.pdbx_description
1 polymer ?
#
loop_
_entity_poly.entity_id
_entity_poly.type
_entity_poly.pdbx_seq_one_letter_code
_entity_poly.pdbx_strand_id
1 'polypeptide(L)' 'MGVDPWHDWDAQYEVLPGKEKVVSELKQLAEKADHIYLATDLDREGEAIAWHLREVIGGDENAIAAWCSTKSPKCDSSGF' A
#
# COMPACT_ATOMS: atom_id res chain seq x y z
N MET A 1 -22.28 -3.19 -8.46
CA MET A 1 -21.03 -3.61 -9.12
C MET A 1 -20.06 -2.47 -8.90
N GLY A 2 -18.91 -2.72 -8.27
CA GLY A 2 -17.95 -1.68 -7.85
C GLY A 2 -17.01 -1.18 -8.95
N VAL A 3 -17.45 -1.26 -10.21
CA VAL A 3 -16.74 -0.75 -11.39
C VAL A 3 -17.73 0.09 -12.19
N ASP A 4 -17.37 1.31 -12.54
CA ASP A 4 -18.21 2.21 -13.33
C ASP A 4 -17.87 2.11 -14.83
N PRO A 5 -18.70 1.45 -15.66
CA PRO A 5 -18.42 1.30 -17.10
C PRO A 5 -18.46 2.62 -17.86
N TRP A 6 -19.00 3.69 -17.24
CA TRP A 6 -19.20 4.99 -17.87
C TRP A 6 -18.11 5.99 -17.51
N HIS A 7 -17.33 5.72 -16.47
CA HIS A 7 -16.16 6.49 -16.06
C HIS A 7 -14.90 5.62 -16.16
N ASP A 8 -14.50 5.27 -17.38
CA ASP A 8 -13.22 4.59 -17.66
C ASP A 8 -12.95 3.30 -16.84
N TRP A 9 -14.01 2.58 -16.45
CA TRP A 9 -13.92 1.40 -15.58
C TRP A 9 -13.34 1.68 -14.21
N ASP A 10 -13.54 2.90 -13.71
CA ASP A 10 -13.02 3.32 -12.41
C ASP A 10 -13.57 2.40 -11.32
N ALA A 11 -12.64 1.85 -10.53
CA ALA A 11 -12.94 0.88 -9.51
C ALA A 11 -13.10 1.62 -8.19
N GLN A 12 -14.30 1.56 -7.63
CA GLN A 12 -14.55 2.15 -6.32
C GLN A 12 -14.10 1.18 -5.23
N TYR A 13 -12.95 1.47 -4.63
CA TYR A 13 -12.43 0.74 -3.50
C TYR A 13 -12.93 1.36 -2.20
N GLU A 14 -13.71 0.59 -1.45
CA GLU A 14 -14.13 0.96 -0.11
C GLU A 14 -13.38 0.12 0.94
N VAL A 15 -12.96 0.78 2.02
CA VAL A 15 -12.43 0.08 3.17
C VAL A 15 -13.57 -0.72 3.81
N LEU A 16 -13.35 -2.01 4.03
CA LEU A 16 -14.34 -2.88 4.66
C LEU A 16 -14.75 -2.35 6.05
N PRO A 17 -16.06 -2.28 6.34
CA PRO A 17 -16.54 -1.86 7.64
C PRO A 17 -16.06 -2.83 8.73
N GLY A 18 -15.37 -2.31 9.74
CA GLY A 18 -14.68 -3.07 10.78
C GLY A 18 -13.15 -3.07 10.66
N LYS A 19 -12.57 -2.65 9.54
CA LYS A 19 -11.11 -2.49 9.37
C LYS A 19 -10.64 -1.04 9.44
N GLU A 20 -11.54 -0.07 9.65
CA GLU A 20 -11.18 1.36 9.73
C GLU A 20 -10.25 1.64 10.92
N LYS A 21 -10.42 0.90 12.02
CA LYS A 21 -9.54 1.05 13.20
C LYS A 21 -8.09 0.69 12.87
N VAL A 22 -7.87 -0.42 12.16
CA VAL A 22 -6.54 -0.86 11.73
C VAL A 22 -5.93 0.17 10.78
N VAL A 23 -6.72 0.67 9.83
CA VAL A 23 -6.31 1.73 8.91
C VAL A 23 -5.92 3.01 9.67
N SER A 24 -6.71 3.42 10.64
CA SER A 24 -6.41 4.61 11.46
C SER A 24 -5.16 4.42 12.32
N GLU A 25 -4.94 3.23 12.87
CA GLU A 25 -3.72 2.92 13.63
C GLU A 25 -2.49 2.93 12.71
N LEU A 26 -2.58 2.34 11.52
CA LEU A 26 -1.51 2.37 10.52
C LEU A 26 -1.17 3.79 10.08
N LYS A 27 -2.18 4.65 9.85
CA LYS A 27 -1.97 6.07 9.56
C LYS A 27 -1.22 6.80 10.68
N GLN A 28 -1.63 6.61 11.93
CA GLN A 28 -0.97 7.24 13.08
C GLN A 28 0.47 6.73 13.28
N LEU A 29 0.72 5.45 12.99
CA LEU A 29 2.07 4.88 13.05
C LEU A 29 2.94 5.41 11.91
N ALA A 30 2.38 5.53 10.71
CA ALA A 30 3.04 6.09 9.55
C ALA A 30 3.43 7.55 9.74
N GLU A 31 2.56 8.38 10.31
CA GLU A 31 2.89 9.79 10.63
C GLU A 31 4.05 9.93 11.63
N LYS A 32 4.26 8.91 12.47
CA LYS A 32 5.34 8.90 13.47
C LYS A 32 6.60 8.19 13.00
N ALA A 33 6.54 7.46 11.90
CA ALA A 33 7.63 6.64 11.42
C ALA A 33 8.41 7.39 10.34
N ASP A 34 9.73 7.46 10.49
CA ASP A 34 10.60 8.03 9.45
C ASP A 34 10.66 7.14 8.19
N HIS A 35 10.49 5.81 8.39
CA HIS A 35 10.50 4.82 7.32
C HIS A 35 9.41 3.76 7.53
N ILE A 36 8.70 3.44 6.46
CA ILE A 36 7.61 2.45 6.42
C ILE A 36 8.03 1.33 5.48
N TYR A 37 8.12 0.11 6.01
CA TYR A 37 8.47 -1.07 5.22
C TYR A 37 7.24 -1.92 4.93
N LEU A 38 6.90 -2.09 3.65
CA LEU A 38 5.84 -2.98 3.19
C LEU A 38 6.46 -4.33 2.84
N ALA A 39 6.27 -5.32 3.71
CA ALA A 39 6.77 -6.68 3.55
C ALA A 39 5.73 -7.61 2.91
N THR A 40 5.12 -7.17 1.80
CA THR A 40 4.21 -7.98 1.00
C THR A 40 5.00 -8.90 0.07
N ASP A 41 4.37 -9.98 -0.40
CA ASP A 41 5.00 -10.88 -1.37
C ASP A 41 5.29 -10.16 -2.70
N LEU A 42 6.35 -10.60 -3.39
CA LEU A 42 6.72 -10.11 -4.73
C LEU A 42 5.86 -10.79 -5.80
N ASP A 43 4.55 -10.71 -5.63
CA ASP A 43 3.58 -11.15 -6.61
C ASP A 43 2.55 -10.04 -6.86
N ARG A 44 1.71 -10.24 -7.89
CA ARG A 44 0.69 -9.27 -8.28
C ARG A 44 -0.30 -8.95 -7.14
N GLU A 45 -0.56 -9.91 -6.25
CA GLU A 45 -1.48 -9.70 -5.13
C GLU A 45 -0.82 -8.85 -4.04
N GLY A 46 0.44 -9.14 -3.73
CA GLY A 46 1.26 -8.36 -2.82
C GLY A 46 1.47 -6.93 -3.31
N GLU A 47 1.72 -6.72 -4.61
CA GLU A 47 1.79 -5.39 -5.23
C GLU A 47 0.47 -4.62 -5.06
N ALA A 48 -0.67 -5.25 -5.32
CA ALA A 48 -1.98 -4.62 -5.16
C ALA A 48 -2.26 -4.24 -3.68
N ILE A 49 -1.89 -5.11 -2.74
CA ILE A 49 -2.02 -4.83 -1.30
C ILE A 49 -1.10 -3.69 -0.88
N ALA A 50 0.16 -3.68 -1.34
CA ALA A 50 1.12 -2.63 -1.03
C ALA A 50 0.68 -1.27 -1.58
N TRP A 51 0.21 -1.24 -2.82
CA TRP A 51 -0.33 -0.04 -3.44
C TRP A 51 -1.55 0.49 -2.66
N HIS A 52 -2.48 -0.39 -2.28
CA HIS A 52 -3.66 0.03 -1.53
C HIS A 52 -3.31 0.55 -0.14
N LEU A 53 -2.36 -0.09 0.56
CA LEU A 53 -1.87 0.41 1.85
C LEU A 53 -1.19 1.78 1.71
N ARG A 54 -0.43 1.98 0.63
CA ARG A 54 0.18 3.28 0.32
C ARG A 54 -0.86 4.37 0.09
N GLU A 55 -1.85 4.13 -0.77
CA GLU A 55 -2.95 5.06 -1.05
C GLU A 55 -3.73 5.40 0.22
N VAL A 56 -3.99 4.39 1.05
CA VAL A 56 -4.71 4.58 2.30
C VAL A 56 -3.89 5.40 3.28
N ILE A 57 -2.60 5.10 3.47
CA ILE A 57 -1.75 5.72 4.49
C ILE A 57 -1.32 7.15 4.12
N GLY A 58 -1.14 7.46 2.82
CA GLY A 58 -0.88 8.82 2.33
C GLY A 58 0.48 9.41 2.74
N GLY A 59 1.53 8.57 2.78
CA GLY A 59 2.89 8.96 3.13
C GLY A 59 3.75 9.36 1.92
N ASP A 60 4.77 10.18 2.16
CA ASP A 60 5.77 10.61 1.18
C ASP A 60 6.39 9.39 0.48
N GLU A 61 6.51 9.42 -0.85
CA GLU A 61 6.95 8.26 -1.66
C GLU A 61 8.35 7.78 -1.27
N ASN A 62 9.16 8.66 -0.70
CA ASN A 62 10.50 8.37 -0.22
C ASN A 62 10.55 7.64 1.13
N ALA A 63 9.45 7.65 1.89
CA ALA A 63 9.38 7.01 3.20
C ALA A 63 8.89 5.55 3.12
N ILE A 64 8.22 5.16 2.03
CA ILE A 64 7.63 3.83 1.86
C ILE A 64 8.55 2.95 1.00
N ALA A 65 9.20 1.96 1.62
CA ALA A 65 10.07 1.01 0.97
C ALA A 65 9.46 -0.41 0.95
N ALA A 66 9.53 -1.11 -0.17
CA ALA A 66 9.15 -2.52 -0.25
C ALA A 66 10.28 -3.39 0.32
N TRP A 67 9.98 -4.22 1.32
CA TRP A 67 10.96 -5.11 1.95
C TRP A 67 10.82 -6.53 1.41
N CYS A 68 11.85 -7.03 0.73
CA CYS A 68 11.89 -8.42 0.29
C CYS A 68 12.70 -9.29 1.27
N SER A 69 12.15 -10.47 1.58
CA SER A 69 12.77 -11.53 2.37
C SER A 69 14.15 -11.96 1.86
N THR A 70 14.42 -11.82 0.57
CA THR A 70 15.76 -12.04 0.03
C THR A 70 16.61 -10.78 0.24
N LYS A 71 17.70 -10.90 1.01
CA LYS A 71 18.76 -9.89 1.13
C LYS A 71 19.45 -9.62 -0.23
N SER A 72 18.72 -9.10 -1.20
CA SER A 72 19.26 -8.69 -2.50
C SER A 72 19.04 -7.19 -2.68
N PRO A 73 20.09 -6.42 -3.00
CA PRO A 73 20.05 -4.95 -3.17
C PRO A 73 19.29 -4.50 -4.43
N LYS A 74 18.43 -5.35 -4.98
CA LYS A 74 17.62 -5.07 -6.16
C LYS A 74 16.23 -4.51 -5.81
N CYS A 75 15.76 -4.68 -4.57
CA CYS A 75 14.48 -4.10 -4.12
C CYS A 75 14.54 -2.58 -3.87
N ASP A 76 15.74 -2.02 -3.86
CA ASP A 76 16.03 -0.63 -3.55
C ASP A 76 15.93 0.28 -4.78
N SER A 77 15.82 -0.30 -5.99
CA SER A 77 15.98 0.42 -7.26
C SER A 77 14.85 0.21 -8.27
N SER A 78 13.98 -0.77 -8.05
CA SER A 78 12.67 -0.80 -8.70
C SER A 78 11.72 0.01 -7.84
N GLY A 79 11.49 1.27 -8.23
CA GLY A 79 10.20 1.88 -7.95
C GLY A 79 9.09 0.91 -8.39
N PHE A 80 7.94 1.02 -7.72
CA PHE A 80 6.70 0.35 -8.10
C PHE A 80 6.53 0.25 -9.63
#